data_AF-A0AAV5UKD2-F1
#
_entry.id   AF-A0AAV5UKD2-F1
#
_cell.length_a   1.000
_cell.length_b   1.000
_cell.length_c   1.000
_cell.angle_alpha   90.00
_cell.angle_beta   90.00
_cell.angle_gamma   90.00
#
_symmetry.space_group_name_H-M   'P 1'
#
loop_
_entity.id
_entity.type
_entity.pdbx_description
1 polymer ?
#
loop_
_entity_poly.entity_id
_entity_poly.type
_entity_poly.pdbx_seq_one_letter_code
_entity_poly.pdbx_strand_id
1 'polypeptide(L)' 'VQTCDAGASCLFVSADLHALVKMKHSGCAKTNCQAIGKNNCRNSTLPILEVNGCCCDGEDFCQ' A
#
# COMPACT_ATOMS: atom_id res chain seq x y z
N VAL A 1 -11.00 9.57 -10.43
CA VAL A 1 -9.59 9.46 -10.01
C VAL A 1 -9.36 10.49 -8.92
N GLN A 2 -9.19 10.07 -7.67
CA GLN A 2 -8.84 11.00 -6.60
C GLN A 2 -7.34 11.24 -6.73
N THR A 3 -6.95 12.36 -7.33
CA THR A 3 -5.55 12.73 -7.49
C THR A 3 -4.99 13.06 -6.12
N CYS A 4 -3.98 12.30 -5.68
CA CYS A 4 -3.28 12.59 -4.44
C CYS A 4 -2.59 13.96 -4.49
N ASP A 5 -2.45 14.60 -3.33
CA ASP A 5 -1.75 15.86 -3.22
C ASP A 5 -0.30 15.77 -3.74
N ALA A 6 0.27 16.92 -4.13
CA ALA A 6 1.62 16.98 -4.66
C ALA A 6 2.66 16.30 -3.74
N GLY A 7 3.30 15.27 -4.28
CA GLY A 7 4.30 14.46 -3.59
C GLY A 7 3.75 13.39 -2.65
N ALA A 8 2.43 13.17 -2.61
CA ALA A 8 1.83 11.96 -2.09
C ALA A 8 1.57 10.97 -3.24
N SER A 9 1.62 9.68 -2.93
CA SER A 9 1.35 8.58 -3.86
C SER A 9 0.13 7.81 -3.39
N CYS A 10 -0.56 7.12 -4.29
CA CYS A 10 -1.58 6.16 -3.90
C CYS A 10 -0.91 5.01 -3.15
N LEU A 11 -1.42 4.66 -1.98
CA LEU A 11 -1.00 3.56 -1.14
C LEU A 11 -2.14 2.54 -1.06
N PHE A 12 -1.83 1.30 -1.35
CA PHE A 12 -2.68 0.14 -1.15
C PHE A 12 -2.04 -0.77 -0.12
N VAL A 13 -2.73 -1.02 0.99
CA VAL A 13 -2.29 -1.95 2.03
C VAL A 13 -3.27 -3.08 2.13
N SER A 14 -2.77 -4.32 2.09
CA SER A 14 -3.51 -5.51 2.46
C SER A 14 -2.85 -6.17 3.65
N ALA A 15 -3.64 -6.54 4.65
CA ALA A 15 -3.16 -7.30 5.79
C ALA A 15 -3.99 -8.58 5.97
N ASP A 16 -3.31 -9.71 6.07
CA ASP A 16 -3.88 -11.02 6.32
C ASP A 16 -3.52 -11.45 7.75
N LEU A 17 -4.52 -11.43 8.64
CA LEU A 17 -4.38 -11.87 10.03
C LEU A 17 -4.76 -13.34 10.13
N HIS A 18 -3.77 -14.21 10.35
CA HIS A 18 -3.96 -15.68 10.46
C HIS A 18 -4.80 -16.32 9.34
N ALA A 19 -4.82 -15.72 8.14
CA ALA A 19 -5.71 -16.11 7.02
C ALA A 19 -7.22 -16.11 7.33
N LEU A 20 -7.63 -15.58 8.48
CA LEU A 20 -9.02 -15.49 8.93
C LEU A 20 -9.64 -14.14 8.60
N VAL A 21 -8.84 -13.07 8.66
CA VAL A 21 -9.30 -11.70 8.40
C VAL A 21 -8.40 -11.04 7.37
N LYS A 22 -9.01 -10.65 6.24
CA LYS A 22 -8.37 -9.85 5.19
C LYS A 22 -8.77 -8.39 5.35
N MET A 23 -7.84 -7.53 5.72
CA MET A 23 -8.04 -6.08 5.70
C MET A 23 -7.43 -5.50 4.43
N LYS A 24 -8.18 -4.65 3.74
CA LYS A 24 -7.67 -3.86 2.61
C LYS A 24 -7.93 -2.39 2.89
N HIS A 25 -6.92 -1.56 2.65
CA HIS A 25 -6.99 -0.13 2.80
C HIS A 25 -6.34 0.52 1.59
N SER A 26 -6.99 1.53 1.01
CA SER A 26 -6.44 2.33 -0.08
C SER A 26 -6.61 3.81 0.22
N GLY A 27 -5.58 4.60 -0.02
CA GLY A 27 -5.60 6.05 0.22
C GLY A 27 -4.35 6.73 -0.31
N CYS A 28 -4.22 8.04 -0.10
CA CYS A 28 -3.02 8.78 -0.46
C CYS A 28 -2.04 8.81 0.72
N ALA A 29 -0.79 8.41 0.51
CA ALA A 29 0.24 8.47 1.53
C ALA A 29 1.55 9.03 0.98
N LYS A 30 2.19 9.89 1.78
CA LYS A 30 3.49 10.49 1.46
C LYS A 30 4.63 9.71 2.11
N THR A 31 4.61 9.60 3.44
CA THR A 31 5.68 8.99 4.23
C THR A 31 5.80 7.48 3.99
N ASN A 32 4.67 6.76 3.92
CA ASN A 32 4.67 5.32 3.67
C ASN A 32 5.22 5.00 2.28
N CYS A 33 4.85 5.79 1.27
CA CYS A 33 5.34 5.59 -0.10
C CYS A 33 6.77 6.06 -0.32
N GLN A 34 7.30 6.95 0.51
CA GLN A 34 8.74 7.18 0.57
C GLN A 34 9.50 5.94 1.08
N ALA A 35 8.95 5.22 2.07
CA ALA A 35 9.59 4.04 2.65
C ALA A 35 9.44 2.76 1.79
N ILE A 36 8.32 2.61 1.08
CA ILE A 36 8.06 1.50 0.15
C ILE A 36 8.76 1.74 -1.20
N GLY A 37 8.79 2.99 -1.64
CA GLY A 37 9.23 3.39 -2.97
C GLY A 37 8.04 3.61 -3.91
N LYS A 38 8.18 4.56 -4.84
CA LYS A 38 7.16 4.84 -5.87
C LYS A 38 7.05 3.67 -6.84
N ASN A 39 5.82 3.29 -7.21
CA ASN A 39 5.52 2.16 -8.10
C ASN A 39 6.19 0.87 -7.62
N ASN A 40 6.15 0.63 -6.31
CA ASN A 40 6.79 -0.53 -5.68
C ASN A 40 5.86 -1.16 -4.64
N CYS A 41 6.05 -2.44 -4.39
CA CYS A 41 5.35 -3.18 -3.36
C CYS A 41 6.34 -3.71 -2.32
N ARG A 42 5.91 -3.75 -1.07
CA ARG A 42 6.70 -4.26 0.03
C ARG A 42 5.85 -5.13 0.93
N ASN A 43 6.29 -6.37 1.07
CA ASN A 43 5.71 -7.31 2.01
C ASN A 43 6.45 -7.22 3.34
N SER A 44 5.72 -7.42 4.43
CA SER A 44 6.22 -7.50 5.79
C SER A 44 5.43 -8.58 6.51
N THR A 45 6.13 -9.62 6.96
CA THR A 45 5.53 -10.74 7.66
C THR A 45 5.86 -10.63 9.14
N LEU A 46 4.83 -10.52 9.97
CA LEU A 46 4.87 -10.70 11.41
C LEU A 46 4.24 -12.06 11.74
N PRO A 47 4.56 -12.70 12.88
CA PRO A 47 4.17 -14.09 13.19
C PRO A 47 2.67 -14.41 13.08
N ILE A 48 1.81 -13.39 13.17
CA ILE A 48 0.35 -13.52 13.11
C ILE A 48 -0.28 -12.70 11.98
N LEU A 49 0.51 -11.91 11.27
CA LEU A 49 0.05 -10.85 10.38
C LEU A 49 0.97 -10.72 9.17
N GLU A 50 0.44 -11.00 7.99
CA GLU A 50 1.11 -10.70 6.72
C GLU A 50 0.59 -9.37 6.18
N VAL A 51 1.46 -8.37 6.08
CA VAL A 51 1.12 -7.05 5.54
C VAL A 51 1.83 -6.89 4.20
N ASN A 52 1.09 -6.52 3.17
CA ASN A 52 1.61 -6.07 1.89
C ASN A 52 1.18 -4.62 1.68
N GLY A 53 2.13 -3.75 1.37
CA GLY A 53 1.88 -2.35 1.01
C GLY A 53 2.45 -2.05 -0.37
N CYS A 54 1.63 -1.55 -1.29
CA CYS A 54 2.00 -1.11 -2.62
C CYS A 54 1.78 0.40 -2.76
N CYS A 55 2.72 1.07 -3.42
CA CYS A 55 2.60 2.48 -3.74
C CYS A 55 2.62 2.70 -5.24
N CYS A 56 1.73 3.55 -5.76
CA CYS A 56 1.59 3.85 -7.17
C CYS A 56 1.38 5.36 -7.40
N ASP A 57 2.05 5.90 -8.42
CA ASP A 57 1.88 7.29 -8.91
C ASP A 57 1.16 7.35 -10.27
N GLY A 58 0.96 6.20 -10.93
CA GLY A 58 0.31 6.08 -12.23
C GLY A 58 -0.75 4.98 -12.23
N GLU A 59 -1.71 5.09 -13.16
CA GLU A 59 -2.88 4.20 -13.24
C GLU A 59 -2.48 2.72 -13.47
N ASP A 60 -1.40 2.47 -14.22
CA ASP A 60 -0.90 1.13 -14.56
C ASP A 60 -0.45 0.28 -13.36
N PHE A 61 -0.15 0.91 -12.21
CA PHE A 61 0.33 0.24 -10.99
C PHE A 61 -0.71 0.19 -9.85
N CYS A 62 -1.87 0.81 -10.05
CA CYS A 62 -2.87 0.96 -8.99
C CYS A 62 -3.98 -0.12 -8.99
N GLN A 63 -3.89 -1.16 -9.84
CA GLN A 63 -4.74 -2.35 -9.78
C GLN A 63 -4.13 -3.59 -10.41
#